data_AF-X1QEY0-F1
#
_entry.id   AF-X1QEY0-F1
#
_cell.length_a   1.000
_cell.length_b   1.000
_cell.length_c   1.000
_cell.angle_alpha   90.00
_cell.angle_beta   90.00
_cell.angle_gamma   90.00
#
_symmetry.space_group_name_H-M   'P 1'
#
loop_
_entity.id
_entity.type
_entity.pdbx_description
1 polymer ?
#
loop_
_entity_poly.entity_id
_entity_poly.type
_entity_poly.pdbx_seq_one_letter_code
_entity_poly.pdbx_strand_id
1 'polypeptide(L)' 'DAVLVCPTGVIGPYDFKLSEMGQLFIDFAKGKLNTYVDGAYDFVDVRDVV' A
#
# COMPACT_ATOMS: atom_id res chain seq x y z
N ASP A 1 22.92 -3.97 -19.67
CA ASP A 1 21.67 -4.74 -19.55
C ASP A 1 20.73 -3.99 -18.64
N ALA A 2 19.44 -3.95 -18.94
CA ALA A 2 18.45 -3.24 -18.13
C ALA A 2 17.10 -3.98 -18.15
N VAL A 3 16.44 -4.03 -16.99
CA VAL A 3 15.13 -4.69 -16.82
C VAL A 3 14.15 -3.67 -16.24
N LEU A 4 12.95 -3.60 -16.81
CA LEU A 4 11.85 -2.78 -16.32
C LEU A 4 10.86 -3.67 -15.57
N VAL A 5 10.49 -3.27 -14.36
CA VAL A 5 9.47 -3.93 -13.55
C VAL A 5 8.37 -2.94 -13.20
N CYS A 6 7.13 -3.41 -13.21
CA CYS A 6 5.93 -2.63 -12.89
C CYS A 6 5.17 -3.34 -11.76
N PRO A 7 5.59 -3.19 -10.49
CA PRO A 7 4.88 -3.79 -9.37
C PRO A 7 3.50 -3.14 -9.18
N THR A 8 2.62 -3.85 -8.47
CA THR A 8 1.32 -3.36 -8.03
C THR A 8 1.49 -2.50 -6.77
N GLY A 9 0.46 -2.37 -5.91
CA GLY A 9 0.57 -1.59 -4.67
C GLY A 9 1.61 -2.15 -3.72
N VAL A 10 2.78 -1.52 -3.66
CA VAL A 10 3.81 -1.91 -2.71
C VAL A 10 3.43 -1.43 -1.31
N ILE A 11 3.31 -2.36 -0.36
CA ILE A 11 2.99 -2.10 1.04
C ILE A 11 4.02 -2.78 1.95
N GLY A 12 4.24 -2.25 3.16
CA GLY A 12 5.11 -2.91 4.12
C GLY A 12 5.83 -1.95 5.06
N PRO A 13 6.85 -2.43 5.79
CA PRO A 13 7.67 -1.61 6.66
C PRO A 13 8.33 -0.44 5.91
N TYR A 14 8.69 0.59 6.67
CA TYR A 14 9.46 1.74 6.14
C TYR A 14 8.72 2.64 5.14
N ASP A 15 7.38 2.69 5.21
CA ASP A 15 6.55 3.68 4.50
C ASP A 15 6.65 5.09 5.15
N PHE A 16 7.83 5.69 5.09
CA PHE A 16 8.16 6.93 5.82
C PHE A 16 7.44 8.18 5.32
N LYS A 17 7.15 8.24 4.02
CA LYS A 17 6.39 9.37 3.42
C LYS A 17 4.90 9.26 3.71
N LEU A 18 4.46 8.09 4.20
CA LEU A 18 3.08 7.68 4.33
C LEU A 18 2.37 7.68 2.98
N SER A 19 2.34 6.52 2.35
CA SER A 19 1.57 6.28 1.13
C SER A 19 0.06 6.41 1.41
N GLU A 20 -0.71 6.63 0.34
CA GLU A 20 -2.18 6.64 0.42
C GLU A 20 -2.73 5.37 1.07
N MET A 21 -2.10 4.23 0.77
CA MET A 21 -2.45 2.94 1.37
C MET A 21 -2.07 2.87 2.85
N GLY A 22 -0.89 3.38 3.21
CA GLY A 22 -0.47 3.49 4.61
C GLY A 22 -1.44 4.34 5.43
N GLN A 23 -1.88 5.49 4.90
CA GLN A 23 -2.87 6.35 5.55
C GLN A 23 -4.22 5.64 5.68
N LEU A 24 -4.68 4.96 4.62
CA LEU A 24 -5.91 4.17 4.64
C LEU A 24 -5.88 3.09 5.73
N PHE A 25 -4.80 2.32 5.83
CA PHE A 25 -4.66 1.30 6.87
C PHE A 25 -4.61 1.91 8.28
N ILE A 26 -3.94 3.05 8.45
CA ILE A 26 -3.90 3.76 9.73
C ILE A 26 -5.29 4.25 10.14
N ASP A 27 -6.05 4.84 9.22
CA ASP A 27 -7.40 5.34 9.51
C ASP A 27 -8.37 4.19 9.78
N PHE A 28 -8.26 3.08 9.05
CA PHE A 28 -9.00 1.86 9.35
C PHE A 28 -8.68 1.33 10.75
N ALA A 29 -7.40 1.15 11.07
CA ALA A 29 -6.96 0.63 12.37
C ALA A 29 -7.34 1.54 13.54
N LYS A 30 -7.45 2.86 13.31
CA LYS A 30 -7.88 3.85 14.31
C LYS A 30 -9.40 4.06 14.35
N GLY A 31 -10.17 3.35 13.53
CA GLY A 31 -11.63 3.53 13.42
C GLY A 31 -12.05 4.91 12.88
N LYS A 32 -11.16 5.58 12.14
CA LYS A 32 -11.40 6.90 11.52
C LYS A 32 -11.87 6.81 10.07
N LEU A 33 -11.85 5.62 9.47
CA LEU A 33 -12.35 5.38 8.12
C LEU A 33 -13.88 5.27 8.13
N ASN A 34 -14.56 6.40 7.95
CA ASN A 34 -16.03 6.46 7.97
C ASN A 34 -16.70 5.95 6.67
N THR A 35 -15.97 6.00 5.56
CA THR A 35 -16.47 5.66 4.23
C THR A 35 -15.32 5.13 3.37
N TYR A 36 -15.62 4.20 2.47
CA TYR A 36 -14.69 3.71 1.46
C TYR A 36 -15.46 3.36 0.19
N VAL A 37 -14.75 3.28 -0.93
CA VAL A 37 -15.31 2.80 -2.20
C VAL A 37 -15.18 1.29 -2.22
N ASP A 38 -16.29 0.59 -2.47
CA ASP A 38 -16.27 -0.87 -2.66
C ASP A 38 -15.42 -1.23 -3.89
N GLY A 39 -14.52 -2.19 -3.72
CA GLY A 39 -13.54 -2.54 -4.73
C GLY A 39 -12.42 -3.41 -4.18
N ALA A 40 -11.48 -3.72 -5.07
CA ALA A 40 -10.29 -4.50 -4.75
C ALA A 40 -9.06 -3.83 -5.36
N TYR A 41 -7.91 -4.06 -4.74
CA TYR A 41 -6.64 -3.57 -5.21
C TYR A 41 -5.60 -4.67 -4.97
N ASP A 42 -4.65 -4.79 -5.89
CA ASP A 42 -3.59 -5.79 -5.82
C ASP A 42 -2.38 -5.23 -5.06
N PHE A 43 -1.88 -5.98 -4.09
CA PHE A 43 -0.81 -5.55 -3.20
C PHE A 43 0.31 -6.56 -3.17
N VAL A 44 1.53 -6.04 -3.05
CA VAL A 44 2.76 -6.82 -2.86
C VAL A 44 3.51 -6.29 -1.65
N ASP A 45 4.07 -7.21 -0.85
CA ASP A 45 4.92 -6.80 0.27
C ASP A 45 6.23 -6.21 -0.28
N VAL A 46 6.71 -5.10 0.27
CA VAL A 46 7.96 -4.46 -0.14
C VAL A 46 9.16 -5.40 -0.09
N ARG A 47 9.13 -6.41 0.79
CA ARG A 47 10.19 -7.41 0.93
C ARG A 47 10.20 -8.46 -0.20
N ASP A 48 9.10 -8.57 -0.95
CA ASP A 48 8.99 -9.49 -2.10
C ASP A 48 9.39 -8.83 -3.43
N VAL A 49 9.67 -7.52 -3.42
CA VAL A 49 10.04 -6.72 -4.60
C VAL A 49 11.55 -6.41 -4.66
N VAL A 50 12.33 -6.90 -3.68
CA VAL A 50 13.78 -6.63 -3.52
C VAL A 50 14.65 -7.72 -4.13
#